data_AF-A0A328SF41-F1
#
_entry.id   AF-A0A328SF41-F1
#
_cell.length_a   1.000
_cell.length_b   1.000
_cell.length_c   1.000
_cell.angle_alpha   90.00
_cell.angle_beta   90.00
_cell.angle_gamma   90.00
#
_symmetry.space_group_name_H-M   'P 1'
#
loop_
_entity.id
_entity.type
_entity.pdbx_description
1 polymer ?
#
loop_
_entity_poly.entity_id
_entity_poly.type
_entity_poly.pdbx_seq_one_letter_code
_entity_poly.pdbx_strand_id
1 'polypeptide(L)'
;MELWTVQDARMMDDIERDGVYRVRDANTYPYLDFGRGEDAIPEPALLISYLWMADQLRRRTGQAPPPGTRFPIWAWRRQWCRSLDAPNAGKPDMRSWTTNEPEEVVRLKLEIDESRVLLSNFDLWHIPLNRGYASLTREDDDAFDKWYAAHAPEDEFQRDIWDFSKQEPFLREARRRVFKSWELIFELELESVQYDSDWCGNIEDDIIQAVFWEIRSDDIVSAEHFTTRRASRH
;
A
#
# COMPACT_ATOMS: atom_id res chain seq x y z
N MET A 1 4.28 -16.82 8.58
CA MET A 1 4.81 -16.16 7.37
C MET A 1 5.92 -15.19 7.73
N GLU A 2 7.08 -15.36 7.08
CA GLU A 2 8.19 -14.40 7.19
C GLU A 2 7.88 -13.10 6.43
N LEU A 3 7.94 -11.98 7.15
CA LEU A 3 7.76 -10.63 6.64
C LEU A 3 8.90 -9.71 7.12
N TRP A 4 9.13 -8.64 6.36
CA TRP A 4 10.11 -7.61 6.71
C TRP A 4 9.46 -6.24 6.71
N THR A 5 9.74 -5.42 7.72
CA THR A 5 9.25 -4.04 7.75
C THR A 5 10.32 -3.10 8.27
N VAL A 6 10.20 -1.83 7.92
CA VAL A 6 10.99 -0.73 8.50
C VAL A 6 10.00 0.21 9.16
N GLN A 7 10.21 0.48 10.44
CA GLN A 7 9.35 1.32 11.26
C GLN A 7 10.18 2.39 11.97
N ASP A 8 9.52 3.44 12.44
CA ASP A 8 10.13 4.40 13.37
C ASP A 8 10.60 3.67 14.63
N ALA A 9 11.82 3.96 15.10
CA ALA A 9 12.41 3.26 16.24
C ALA A 9 11.56 3.38 17.52
N ARG A 10 10.77 4.46 17.68
CA ARG A 10 9.85 4.66 18.82
C ARG A 10 8.76 3.61 18.91
N MET A 11 8.49 2.86 17.83
CA MET A 11 7.53 1.75 17.90
C MET A 11 7.97 0.66 18.88
N MET A 12 9.29 0.55 19.15
CA MET A 12 9.82 -0.40 20.11
C MET A 12 9.40 -0.05 21.54
N ASP A 13 9.24 1.24 21.87
CA ASP A 13 8.73 1.68 23.18
C ASP A 13 7.29 1.17 23.42
N ASP A 14 6.47 1.13 22.36
CA ASP A 14 5.12 0.58 22.42
C ASP A 14 5.13 -0.94 22.59
N ILE A 15 6.04 -1.66 21.91
CA ILE A 15 6.22 -3.10 22.09
C ILE A 15 6.70 -3.43 23.51
N GLU A 16 7.68 -2.69 24.04
CA GLU A 16 8.21 -2.92 25.39
C GLU A 16 7.16 -2.63 26.47
N ARG A 17 6.38 -1.56 26.29
CA ARG A 17 5.37 -1.14 27.26
C ARG A 17 4.12 -2.01 27.22
N ASP A 18 3.59 -2.27 26.02
CA ASP A 18 2.25 -2.84 25.84
C ASP A 18 2.28 -4.26 25.25
N GLY A 19 3.44 -4.77 24.82
CA GLY A 19 3.59 -6.03 24.10
C GLY A 19 3.08 -5.99 22.65
N VAL A 20 2.60 -4.83 22.19
CA VAL A 20 1.97 -4.66 20.88
C VAL A 20 2.14 -3.25 20.34
N TYR A 21 2.37 -3.15 19.04
CA TYR A 21 2.38 -1.89 18.30
C TYR A 21 1.25 -1.86 17.27
N ARG A 22 0.61 -0.68 17.18
CA ARG A 22 -0.52 -0.39 16.29
C ARG A 22 -0.36 1.02 15.74
N VAL A 23 -0.73 1.22 14.47
CA VAL A 23 -0.74 2.56 13.87
C VAL A 23 -1.91 3.37 14.45
N ARG A 24 -1.59 4.44 15.17
CA ARG A 24 -2.57 5.27 15.90
C ARG A 24 -3.13 6.41 15.05
N ASP A 25 -2.38 6.92 14.07
CA ASP A 25 -2.80 8.06 13.22
C ASP A 25 -2.22 7.96 11.80
N ALA A 26 -2.84 8.62 10.83
CA ALA A 26 -2.35 8.78 9.46
C ALA A 26 -0.99 9.49 9.40
N ASN A 27 -0.70 10.36 10.37
CA ASN A 27 0.59 11.05 10.53
C ASN A 27 1.78 10.10 10.74
N THR A 28 1.55 8.81 10.97
CA THR A 28 2.59 7.79 11.03
C THR A 28 3.10 7.37 9.64
N TYR A 29 2.43 7.78 8.56
CA TYR A 29 2.94 7.59 7.20
C TYR A 29 3.61 8.88 6.73
N PRO A 30 4.96 8.93 6.61
CA PRO A 30 5.66 10.11 6.12
C PRO A 30 5.24 10.48 4.69
N TYR A 31 4.70 9.53 3.91
CA TYR A 31 4.14 9.76 2.58
C TYR A 31 2.74 10.40 2.56
N LEU A 32 2.07 10.51 3.72
CA LEU A 32 0.84 11.29 3.86
C LEU A 32 1.12 12.73 4.32
N ASP A 33 2.38 13.05 4.65
CA ASP A 33 2.86 14.39 5.03
C ASP A 33 3.29 15.21 3.80
N PHE A 34 2.46 15.22 2.76
CA PHE A 34 2.58 16.20 1.67
C PHE A 34 2.05 17.55 2.15
N GLY A 35 2.83 18.21 3.01
CA GLY A 35 2.66 19.61 3.39
C GLY A 35 2.30 19.82 4.85
N ARG A 36 3.30 20.15 5.68
CA ARG A 36 3.07 20.98 6.86
C ARG A 36 3.17 22.45 6.43
N GLY A 37 2.03 23.12 6.41
CA GLY A 37 1.92 24.56 6.15
C GLY A 37 0.47 25.02 6.30
N GLU A 38 0.24 26.31 6.52
CA GLU A 38 -1.12 26.88 6.62
C GLU A 38 -1.92 26.75 5.30
N ASP A 39 -1.25 26.41 4.19
CA ASP A 39 -1.82 26.09 2.88
C ASP A 39 -1.95 24.57 2.61
N ALA A 40 -1.70 23.72 3.61
CA ALA A 40 -1.84 22.28 3.46
C ALA A 40 -3.32 21.91 3.28
N ILE A 41 -3.70 21.60 2.05
CA ILE A 41 -4.94 20.87 1.80
C ILE A 41 -4.75 19.51 2.48
N PRO A 42 -5.52 19.12 3.51
CA PRO A 42 -5.46 17.76 4.02
C PRO A 42 -5.97 16.87 2.89
N GLU A 43 -5.11 16.37 2.00
CA GLU A 43 -5.59 15.79 0.74
C GLU A 43 -6.43 14.54 1.07
N PRO A 44 -7.77 14.59 0.95
CA PRO A 44 -8.63 13.46 1.31
C PRO A 44 -8.42 12.27 0.37
N ALA A 45 -7.65 12.50 -0.70
CA ALA A 45 -7.40 11.60 -1.82
C ALA A 45 -6.48 10.43 -1.50
N LEU A 46 -5.27 10.67 -0.96
CA LEU A 46 -4.39 9.58 -0.52
C LEU A 46 -5.06 8.77 0.58
N LEU A 47 -5.82 9.44 1.45
CA LEU A 47 -6.55 8.76 2.51
C LEU A 47 -7.55 7.70 1.98
N ILE A 48 -8.15 7.92 0.80
CA ILE A 48 -9.11 6.96 0.22
C ILE A 48 -8.47 5.62 -0.11
N SER A 49 -7.28 5.60 -0.72
CA SER A 49 -6.62 4.36 -1.10
C SER A 49 -6.19 3.57 0.13
N TYR A 50 -5.57 4.22 1.12
CA TYR A 50 -5.19 3.57 2.38
C TYR A 50 -6.40 3.03 3.16
N LEU A 51 -7.52 3.75 3.20
CA LEU A 51 -8.75 3.26 3.82
C LEU A 51 -9.37 2.11 3.04
N TRP A 52 -9.31 2.15 1.71
CA TRP A 52 -9.73 1.03 0.87
C TRP A 52 -8.88 -0.21 1.16
N MET A 53 -7.55 -0.08 1.26
CA MET A 53 -6.66 -1.20 1.64
C MET A 53 -6.98 -1.73 3.04
N ALA A 54 -7.24 -0.84 4.00
CA ALA A 54 -7.67 -1.21 5.35
C ALA A 54 -9.01 -2.00 5.34
N ASP A 55 -9.95 -1.59 4.50
CA ASP A 55 -11.22 -2.31 4.31
C ASP A 55 -11.02 -3.67 3.63
N GLN A 56 -10.10 -3.76 2.66
CA GLN A 56 -9.74 -5.02 2.03
C GLN A 56 -9.08 -5.98 3.02
N LEU A 57 -8.17 -5.48 3.87
CA LEU A 57 -7.57 -6.27 4.95
C LEU A 57 -8.66 -6.85 5.85
N ARG A 58 -9.60 -6.01 6.30
CA ARG A 58 -10.74 -6.44 7.12
C ARG A 58 -11.58 -7.52 6.45
N ARG A 59 -11.94 -7.32 5.17
CA ARG A 59 -12.83 -8.23 4.43
C ARG A 59 -12.19 -9.58 4.14
N ARG A 60 -10.92 -9.57 3.71
CA ARG A 60 -10.21 -10.76 3.22
C ARG A 60 -9.64 -11.60 4.35
N THR A 61 -9.24 -10.99 5.48
CA THR A 61 -8.77 -11.73 6.67
C THR A 61 -9.89 -12.05 7.66
N GLY A 62 -11.05 -11.38 7.55
CA GLY A 62 -12.12 -11.44 8.54
C GLY A 62 -11.80 -10.72 9.85
N GLN A 63 -10.65 -10.03 9.95
CA GLN A 63 -10.20 -9.38 11.18
C GLN A 63 -10.62 -7.91 11.20
N ALA A 64 -11.40 -7.54 12.21
CA ALA A 64 -11.68 -6.13 12.47
C ALA A 64 -10.40 -5.41 12.93
N PRO A 65 -10.23 -4.12 12.57
CA PRO A 65 -9.15 -3.32 13.13
C PRO A 65 -9.26 -3.30 14.66
N PRO A 66 -8.14 -3.46 15.39
CA PRO A 66 -8.12 -3.30 16.84
C PRO A 66 -8.62 -1.91 17.27
N PRO A 67 -9.12 -1.75 18.51
CA PRO A 67 -9.55 -0.46 19.02
C PRO A 67 -8.45 0.59 18.91
N GLY A 68 -8.78 1.75 18.33
CA GLY A 68 -7.83 2.85 18.11
C GLY A 68 -6.93 2.68 16.88
N THR A 69 -7.07 1.60 16.12
CA THR A 69 -6.35 1.38 14.86
C THR A 69 -7.23 1.73 13.68
N ARG A 70 -6.71 2.52 12.74
CA ARG A 70 -7.40 2.84 11.49
C ARG A 70 -6.66 2.37 10.25
N PHE A 71 -5.33 2.27 10.33
CA PHE A 71 -4.48 1.95 9.20
C PHE A 71 -3.64 0.70 9.48
N PRO A 72 -3.32 -0.08 8.44
CA PRO A 72 -2.52 -1.27 8.60
C PRO A 72 -1.02 -0.96 8.57
N ILE A 73 -0.24 -1.78 9.25
CA ILE A 73 1.21 -1.79 9.15
C ILE A 73 1.59 -2.43 7.81
N TRP A 74 2.54 -1.83 7.11
CA TRP A 74 3.05 -2.31 5.83
C TRP A 74 4.34 -3.08 6.03
N ALA A 75 4.52 -4.13 5.24
CA ALA A 75 5.71 -4.95 5.22
C ALA A 75 5.95 -5.50 3.80
N TRP A 76 7.09 -6.12 3.61
CA TRP A 76 7.49 -6.81 2.39
C TRP A 76 7.54 -8.31 2.65
N ARG A 77 6.87 -9.07 1.79
CA ARG A 77 7.01 -10.52 1.70
C ARG A 77 8.14 -10.90 0.73
N ARG A 78 8.30 -10.13 -0.35
CA ARG A 78 9.26 -10.38 -1.44
C ARG A 78 9.75 -9.07 -2.04
N GLN A 79 11.06 -8.96 -2.25
CA GLN A 79 11.70 -7.86 -2.99
C GLN A 79 11.84 -8.23 -4.48
N TRP A 80 12.10 -7.22 -5.30
CA TRP A 80 12.24 -7.33 -6.74
C TRP A 80 13.20 -8.46 -7.16
N CYS A 81 12.81 -9.26 -8.15
CA CYS A 81 13.55 -10.42 -8.69
C CYS A 81 14.01 -11.47 -7.65
N ARG A 82 13.39 -11.53 -6.47
CA ARG A 82 13.70 -12.57 -5.47
C ARG A 82 12.65 -13.66 -5.50
N SER A 83 13.09 -14.92 -5.48
CA SER A 83 12.18 -16.04 -5.25
C SER A 83 11.51 -15.96 -3.86
N LEU A 84 10.25 -16.37 -3.76
CA LEU A 84 9.51 -16.46 -2.49
C LEU A 84 10.15 -17.43 -1.49
N ASP A 85 10.87 -18.44 -1.98
CA ASP A 85 11.59 -19.43 -1.18
C ASP A 85 12.99 -18.97 -0.77
N ALA A 86 13.45 -17.82 -1.30
CA ALA A 86 14.75 -17.29 -0.96
C ALA A 86 14.77 -16.84 0.52
N PRO A 87 15.82 -17.17 1.28
CA PRO A 87 15.95 -16.66 2.64
C PRO A 87 16.01 -15.14 2.61
N ASN A 88 15.23 -14.48 3.47
CA ASN A 88 15.14 -13.02 3.53
C ASN A 88 14.62 -12.41 2.22
N ALA A 89 13.68 -13.08 1.54
CA ALA A 89 13.08 -12.60 0.29
C ALA A 89 12.51 -11.18 0.44
N GLY A 90 11.89 -10.85 1.57
CA GLY A 90 11.33 -9.52 1.84
C GLY A 90 12.34 -8.48 2.34
N LYS A 91 13.57 -8.86 2.69
CA LYS A 91 14.51 -7.98 3.43
C LYS A 91 14.92 -6.75 2.61
N PRO A 92 14.56 -5.53 3.04
CA PRO A 92 14.95 -4.31 2.34
C PRO A 92 16.44 -4.01 2.55
N ASP A 93 17.10 -3.45 1.53
CA ASP A 93 18.46 -2.92 1.66
C ASP A 93 18.41 -1.51 2.26
N MET A 94 18.95 -1.34 3.47
CA MET A 94 18.96 -0.06 4.17
C MET A 94 19.98 0.94 3.59
N ARG A 95 20.88 0.52 2.68
CA ARG A 95 21.91 1.39 2.09
C ARG A 95 21.34 2.43 1.14
N SER A 96 20.21 2.14 0.52
CA SER A 96 19.47 3.03 -0.37
C SER A 96 18.43 3.88 0.35
N TRP A 97 18.22 3.67 1.66
CA TRP A 97 17.22 4.41 2.43
C TRP A 97 17.74 5.80 2.78
N THR A 98 17.17 6.82 2.12
CA THR A 98 17.49 8.21 2.36
C THR A 98 16.24 9.00 2.75
N THR A 99 16.41 9.96 3.64
CA THR A 99 15.36 10.86 4.13
C THR A 99 15.86 12.30 4.10
N ASN A 100 14.96 13.28 4.19
CA ASN A 100 15.33 14.70 4.17
C ASN A 100 16.19 15.11 5.38
N GLU A 101 15.91 14.49 6.54
CA GLU A 101 16.70 14.56 7.76
C GLU A 101 16.93 13.14 8.28
N PRO A 102 18.06 12.84 8.92
CA PRO A 102 18.31 11.52 9.52
C PRO A 102 17.22 11.15 10.52
N GLU A 103 16.69 9.94 10.38
CA GLU A 103 15.65 9.37 11.23
C GLU A 103 16.15 8.06 11.84
N GLU A 104 15.76 7.81 13.08
CA GLU A 104 16.02 6.54 13.75
C GLU A 104 14.92 5.55 13.38
N VAL A 105 15.31 4.49 12.67
CA VAL A 105 14.40 3.44 12.20
C VAL A 105 14.86 2.08 12.70
N VAL A 106 13.91 1.15 12.78
CA VAL A 106 14.15 -0.25 13.09
C VAL A 106 13.68 -1.11 11.92
N ARG A 107 14.57 -1.95 11.41
CA ARG A 107 14.22 -3.01 10.45
C ARG A 107 13.90 -4.27 11.23
N LEU A 108 12.68 -4.76 11.05
CA LEU A 108 12.19 -5.96 11.73
C LEU A 108 12.11 -7.12 10.74
N LYS A 109 12.55 -8.28 11.21
CA LYS A 109 12.14 -9.58 10.67
C LYS A 109 11.01 -10.09 11.54
N LEU A 110 9.89 -10.44 10.91
CA LEU A 110 8.66 -10.86 11.58
C LEU A 110 8.26 -12.26 11.15
N GLU A 111 7.65 -13.01 12.05
CA GLU A 111 6.95 -14.27 11.79
C GLU A 111 5.47 -14.09 12.20
N ILE A 112 4.61 -13.81 11.23
CA ILE A 112 3.18 -13.52 11.47
C ILE A 112 2.30 -14.64 10.92
N ASP A 113 1.26 -15.01 11.65
CA ASP A 113 0.21 -15.92 11.17
C ASP A 113 -0.40 -15.42 9.85
N GLU A 114 -0.44 -16.28 8.83
CA GLU A 114 -0.94 -15.95 7.49
C GLU A 114 -2.38 -15.41 7.50
N SER A 115 -3.21 -15.89 8.44
CA SER A 115 -4.59 -15.43 8.59
C SER A 115 -4.71 -13.96 9.00
N ARG A 116 -3.62 -13.32 9.49
CA ARG A 116 -3.55 -11.90 9.86
C ARG A 116 -3.06 -11.00 8.73
N VAL A 117 -2.63 -11.58 7.61
CA VAL A 117 -1.89 -10.87 6.57
C VAL A 117 -2.71 -10.81 5.28
N LEU A 118 -2.77 -9.62 4.68
CA LEU A 118 -3.20 -9.45 3.30
C LEU A 118 -1.99 -9.11 2.43
N LEU A 119 -1.68 -9.98 1.47
CA LEU A 119 -0.64 -9.74 0.48
C LEU A 119 -1.20 -8.95 -0.72
N SER A 120 -0.38 -8.10 -1.31
CA SER A 120 -0.68 -7.42 -2.58
C SER A 120 0.59 -7.15 -3.38
N ASN A 121 0.41 -6.85 -4.66
CA ASN A 121 1.45 -6.41 -5.57
C ASN A 121 1.80 -4.95 -5.26
N PHE A 122 3.05 -4.69 -4.91
CA PHE A 122 3.56 -3.37 -4.54
C PHE A 122 3.63 -2.43 -5.74
N ASP A 123 4.02 -2.94 -6.90
CA ASP A 123 4.17 -2.15 -8.12
C ASP A 123 2.79 -1.68 -8.60
N LEU A 124 1.81 -2.58 -8.69
CA LEU A 124 0.43 -2.24 -9.06
C LEU A 124 -0.29 -1.36 -8.01
N TRP A 125 0.12 -1.40 -6.74
CA TRP A 125 -0.46 -0.55 -5.69
C TRP A 125 -0.31 0.95 -5.96
N HIS A 126 0.67 1.35 -6.78
CA HIS A 126 0.81 2.74 -7.22
C HIS A 126 -0.40 3.23 -8.02
N ILE A 127 -1.17 2.34 -8.65
CA ILE A 127 -2.38 2.71 -9.40
C ILE A 127 -3.48 3.20 -8.43
N PRO A 128 -3.90 2.43 -7.40
CA PRO A 128 -4.78 2.94 -6.34
C PRO A 128 -4.27 4.22 -5.66
N LEU A 129 -2.97 4.29 -5.34
CA LEU A 129 -2.38 5.48 -4.74
C LEU A 129 -2.57 6.73 -5.60
N ASN A 130 -2.44 6.58 -6.91
CA ASN A 130 -2.62 7.67 -7.89
C ASN A 130 -4.06 7.81 -8.38
N ARG A 131 -5.02 7.08 -7.79
CA ARG A 131 -6.44 7.14 -8.14
C ARG A 131 -6.73 6.72 -9.59
N GLY A 132 -5.91 5.83 -10.14
CA GLY A 132 -6.07 5.33 -11.52
C GLY A 132 -7.03 4.14 -11.60
N TYR A 133 -7.50 3.83 -12.81
CA TYR A 133 -8.07 2.53 -13.14
C TYR A 133 -6.92 1.52 -13.31
N ALA A 134 -7.05 0.33 -12.74
CA ALA A 134 -6.02 -0.71 -12.88
C ALA A 134 -6.40 -1.68 -14.00
N SER A 135 -5.45 -1.99 -14.86
CA SER A 135 -5.65 -2.89 -16.00
C SER A 135 -4.44 -3.82 -16.11
N LEU A 136 -4.70 -5.09 -16.42
CA LEU A 136 -3.64 -6.09 -16.71
C LEU A 136 -3.38 -6.27 -18.21
N THR A 137 -4.16 -5.59 -19.03
CA THR A 137 -4.05 -5.59 -20.49
C THR A 137 -4.31 -4.19 -21.00
N ARG A 138 -3.64 -3.84 -22.10
CA ARG A 138 -3.90 -2.58 -22.79
C ARG A 138 -5.33 -2.49 -23.30
N GLU A 139 -5.92 -3.61 -23.72
CA GLU A 139 -7.29 -3.63 -24.23
C GLU A 139 -8.33 -3.26 -23.16
N ASP A 140 -8.15 -3.71 -21.92
CA ASP A 140 -9.04 -3.33 -20.81
C ASP A 140 -8.88 -1.85 -20.44
N ASP A 141 -7.65 -1.33 -20.45
CA ASP A 141 -7.35 0.08 -20.23
C ASP A 141 -8.04 0.97 -21.28
N ASP A 142 -7.81 0.67 -22.57
CA ASP A 142 -8.42 1.37 -23.70
C ASP A 142 -9.96 1.27 -23.66
N ALA A 143 -10.50 0.15 -23.19
CA ALA A 143 -11.95 -0.04 -23.05
C ALA A 143 -12.54 0.83 -21.95
N PHE A 144 -11.86 0.95 -20.81
CA PHE A 144 -12.27 1.86 -19.74
C PHE A 144 -12.21 3.32 -20.20
N ASP A 145 -11.14 3.74 -20.87
CA ASP A 145 -10.98 5.10 -21.38
C ASP A 145 -12.06 5.47 -22.40
N LYS A 146 -12.34 4.58 -23.36
CA LYS A 146 -13.43 4.77 -24.34
C LYS A 146 -14.79 4.84 -23.65
N TRP A 147 -15.02 3.98 -22.66
CA TRP A 147 -16.25 4.00 -21.88
C TRP A 147 -16.38 5.32 -21.12
N TYR A 148 -15.31 5.80 -20.47
CA TYR A 148 -15.31 7.04 -19.72
C TYR A 148 -15.61 8.23 -20.65
N ALA A 149 -14.89 8.35 -21.76
CA ALA A 149 -15.09 9.42 -22.75
C ALA A 149 -16.50 9.43 -23.37
N ALA A 150 -17.15 8.27 -23.50
CA ALA A 150 -18.51 8.17 -24.04
C ALA A 150 -19.62 8.54 -23.04
N HIS A 151 -19.31 8.58 -21.74
CA HIS A 151 -20.30 8.81 -20.67
C HIS A 151 -20.04 10.09 -19.86
N ALA A 152 -18.80 10.57 -19.83
CA ALA A 152 -18.45 11.82 -19.19
C ALA A 152 -19.03 13.00 -20.00
N PRO A 153 -19.77 13.92 -19.36
CA PRO A 153 -20.07 15.24 -19.90
C PRO A 153 -18.82 15.97 -20.41
N GLU A 154 -18.99 16.85 -21.41
CA GLU A 154 -17.88 17.56 -22.08
C GLU A 154 -17.01 18.40 -21.12
N ASP A 155 -17.53 18.80 -19.96
CA ASP A 155 -16.86 19.64 -18.97
C ASP A 155 -16.27 18.87 -17.78
N GLU A 156 -16.39 17.55 -17.75
CA GLU A 156 -15.95 16.76 -16.62
C GLU A 156 -14.57 16.13 -16.78
N PHE A 157 -13.81 16.15 -15.69
CA PHE A 157 -12.46 15.63 -15.64
C PHE A 157 -12.41 14.34 -14.81
N GLN A 158 -11.45 13.45 -15.06
CA GLN A 158 -11.22 12.26 -14.20
C GLN A 158 -11.05 12.62 -12.70
N ARG A 159 -10.69 13.87 -12.39
CA ARG A 159 -10.66 14.40 -11.02
C ARG A 159 -12.03 14.36 -10.33
N ASP A 160 -13.13 14.49 -11.08
CA ASP A 160 -14.50 14.47 -10.57
C ASP A 160 -14.93 13.09 -10.05
N ILE A 161 -14.28 12.01 -10.53
CA ILE A 161 -14.43 10.65 -9.96
C ILE A 161 -14.16 10.69 -8.44
N TRP A 162 -13.32 11.61 -7.97
CA TRP A 162 -12.91 11.67 -6.57
C TRP A 162 -13.64 12.75 -5.76
N ASP A 163 -14.53 13.51 -6.38
CA ASP A 163 -15.43 14.43 -5.69
C ASP A 163 -16.69 13.71 -5.22
N PHE A 164 -16.64 13.12 -4.02
CA PHE A 164 -17.78 12.38 -3.45
C PHE A 164 -19.00 13.27 -3.13
N SER A 165 -18.92 14.60 -3.25
CA SER A 165 -20.11 15.45 -3.17
C SER A 165 -20.98 15.32 -4.43
N LYS A 166 -20.35 15.02 -5.56
CA LYS A 166 -20.97 14.72 -6.84
C LYS A 166 -21.51 13.28 -6.86
N GLN A 167 -22.80 13.12 -7.14
CA GLN A 167 -23.56 11.85 -7.00
C GLN A 167 -24.23 11.42 -8.31
N GLU A 168 -23.75 11.93 -9.42
CA GLU A 168 -24.19 11.62 -10.76
C GLU A 168 -24.07 10.10 -10.99
N PRO A 169 -25.05 9.47 -11.66
CA PRO A 169 -25.03 8.02 -11.88
C PRO A 169 -23.75 7.52 -12.56
N PHE A 170 -23.22 8.27 -13.54
CA PHE A 170 -22.01 7.85 -14.24
C PHE A 170 -20.75 7.99 -13.35
N LEU A 171 -20.60 9.02 -12.49
CA LEU A 171 -19.50 9.09 -11.51
C LEU A 171 -19.54 7.91 -10.54
N ARG A 172 -20.74 7.54 -10.07
CA ARG A 172 -20.90 6.38 -9.19
C ARG A 172 -20.46 5.09 -9.88
N GLU A 173 -20.79 4.92 -11.15
CA GLU A 173 -20.34 3.77 -11.95
C GLU A 173 -18.83 3.81 -12.23
N ALA A 174 -18.26 4.98 -12.54
CA ALA A 174 -16.82 5.15 -12.74
C ALA A 174 -16.05 4.78 -11.46
N ARG A 175 -16.45 5.30 -10.29
CA ARG A 175 -15.89 4.92 -8.98
C ARG A 175 -15.98 3.42 -8.75
N ARG A 176 -17.15 2.81 -9.03
CA ARG A 176 -17.36 1.38 -8.85
C ARG A 176 -16.39 0.56 -9.72
N ARG A 177 -16.19 0.95 -10.98
CA ARG A 177 -15.25 0.29 -11.89
C ARG A 177 -13.81 0.44 -11.43
N VAL A 178 -13.40 1.64 -11.03
CA VAL A 178 -12.06 1.89 -10.50
C VAL A 178 -11.81 1.08 -9.23
N PHE A 179 -12.69 1.13 -8.22
CA PHE A 179 -12.52 0.34 -7.01
C PHE A 179 -12.51 -1.18 -7.26
N LYS A 180 -13.30 -1.65 -8.23
CA LYS A 180 -13.27 -3.06 -8.65
C LYS A 180 -11.93 -3.39 -9.31
N SER A 181 -11.42 -2.52 -10.18
CA SER A 181 -10.14 -2.74 -10.85
C SER A 181 -8.96 -2.82 -9.87
N TRP A 182 -9.03 -2.08 -8.75
CA TRP A 182 -7.98 -2.14 -7.74
C TRP A 182 -7.85 -3.52 -7.10
N GLU A 183 -8.86 -4.38 -7.17
CA GLU A 183 -8.72 -5.75 -6.66
C GLU A 183 -7.67 -6.57 -7.42
N LEU A 184 -7.27 -6.14 -8.62
CA LEU A 184 -6.20 -6.76 -9.41
C LEU A 184 -4.85 -6.75 -8.68
N ILE A 185 -4.62 -5.82 -7.74
CA ILE A 185 -3.37 -5.83 -6.95
C ILE A 185 -3.24 -7.08 -6.07
N PHE A 186 -4.33 -7.83 -5.84
CA PHE A 186 -4.33 -9.05 -5.05
C PHE A 186 -4.11 -10.31 -5.90
N GLU A 187 -4.11 -10.18 -7.22
CA GLU A 187 -3.83 -11.27 -8.15
C GLU A 187 -2.30 -11.44 -8.27
N LEU A 188 -1.73 -12.25 -7.38
CA LEU A 188 -0.28 -12.48 -7.29
C LEU A 188 0.22 -13.63 -8.16
N GLU A 189 -0.68 -14.43 -8.73
CA GLU A 189 -0.37 -15.64 -9.51
C GLU A 189 -0.85 -15.49 -10.96
N LEU A 190 0.10 -15.54 -11.91
CA LEU A 190 -0.13 -15.36 -13.35
C LEU A 190 -1.07 -16.39 -13.96
N GLU A 191 -1.15 -17.60 -13.41
CA GLU A 191 -1.93 -18.69 -14.00
C GLU A 191 -3.44 -18.39 -14.07
N SER A 192 -3.89 -17.42 -13.28
CA SER A 192 -5.31 -17.12 -13.10
C SER A 192 -5.84 -15.95 -13.93
N VAL A 193 -4.98 -15.18 -14.62
CA VAL A 193 -5.41 -13.94 -15.30
C VAL A 193 -4.77 -13.76 -16.68
N GLN A 194 -5.55 -13.25 -17.63
CA GLN A 194 -5.02 -12.80 -18.92
C GLN A 194 -4.15 -11.56 -18.70
N TYR A 195 -2.85 -11.71 -18.95
CA TYR A 195 -1.80 -10.74 -18.59
C TYR A 195 -1.00 -10.34 -19.83
N ASP A 196 -0.86 -9.04 -20.05
CA ASP A 196 0.01 -8.49 -21.09
C ASP A 196 1.35 -8.07 -20.48
N SER A 197 2.39 -8.87 -20.72
CA SER A 197 3.73 -8.59 -20.20
C SER A 197 4.39 -7.35 -20.79
N ASP A 198 3.98 -6.93 -21.99
CA ASP A 198 4.48 -5.68 -22.60
C ASP A 198 3.85 -4.45 -21.93
N TRP A 199 2.67 -4.62 -21.30
CA TRP A 199 1.95 -3.59 -20.57
C TRP A 199 2.35 -3.51 -19.09
N CYS A 200 2.36 -4.65 -18.40
CA CYS A 200 2.54 -4.72 -16.95
C CYS A 200 3.94 -5.19 -16.50
N GLY A 201 4.83 -5.59 -17.41
CA GLY A 201 6.14 -6.14 -17.06
C GLY A 201 6.12 -7.64 -16.76
N ASN A 202 6.91 -8.10 -15.79
CA ASN A 202 6.90 -9.49 -15.33
C ASN A 202 6.50 -9.55 -13.85
N ILE A 203 5.27 -9.95 -13.57
CA ILE A 203 4.75 -10.00 -12.19
C ILE A 203 5.52 -10.96 -11.27
N GLU A 204 6.24 -11.95 -11.84
CA GLU A 204 7.07 -12.86 -11.05
C GLU A 204 8.27 -12.13 -10.42
N ASP A 205 8.69 -11.03 -11.04
CA ASP A 205 9.77 -10.18 -10.57
C ASP A 205 9.29 -9.08 -9.61
N ASP A 206 7.99 -8.79 -9.57
CA ASP A 206 7.42 -7.70 -8.79
C ASP A 206 7.65 -7.85 -7.28
N ILE A 207 7.59 -6.72 -6.58
CA ILE A 207 7.64 -6.68 -5.12
C ILE A 207 6.28 -7.14 -4.58
N ILE A 208 6.29 -8.08 -3.63
CA ILE A 208 5.08 -8.48 -2.88
C ILE A 208 5.13 -7.78 -1.53
N GLN A 209 4.15 -6.92 -1.30
CA GLN A 209 3.92 -6.27 -0.01
C GLN A 209 2.86 -7.00 0.79
N ALA A 210 2.81 -6.68 2.07
CA ALA A 210 1.92 -7.24 3.05
C ALA A 210 1.36 -6.12 3.92
N VAL A 211 0.08 -6.25 4.29
CA VAL A 211 -0.56 -5.38 5.28
C VAL A 211 -1.20 -6.21 6.39
N PHE A 212 -1.10 -5.72 7.62
CA PHE A 212 -1.70 -6.34 8.81
C PHE A 212 -1.92 -5.30 9.92
N TRP A 213 -2.73 -5.60 10.93
CA TRP A 213 -3.19 -4.58 11.88
C TRP A 213 -2.21 -4.18 12.99
N GLU A 214 -1.42 -5.14 13.48
CA GLU A 214 -0.58 -4.96 14.66
C GLU A 214 0.65 -5.87 14.63
N ILE A 215 1.75 -5.41 15.22
CA ILE A 215 2.94 -6.23 15.54
C ILE A 215 2.87 -6.58 17.02
N ARG A 216 2.94 -7.86 17.36
CA ARG A 216 3.08 -8.34 18.74
C ARG A 216 4.54 -8.62 19.05
N SER A 217 4.95 -8.55 20.32
CA SER A 217 6.30 -8.90 20.75
C SER A 217 6.75 -10.27 20.20
N ASP A 218 5.84 -11.23 20.23
CA ASP A 218 6.10 -12.61 19.83
C ASP A 218 6.20 -12.79 18.30
N ASP A 219 5.72 -11.81 17.53
CA ASP A 219 5.89 -11.80 16.07
C ASP A 219 7.34 -11.42 15.68
N ILE A 220 8.13 -10.81 16.59
CA ILE A 220 9.46 -10.26 16.27
C ILE A 220 10.54 -11.33 16.36
N VAL A 221 11.14 -11.67 15.22
CA VAL A 221 12.27 -12.60 15.13
C VAL A 221 13.60 -11.87 15.33
N SER A 222 13.75 -10.68 14.75
CA SER A 222 14.94 -9.84 14.95
C SER A 222 14.65 -8.37 14.70
N ALA A 223 15.32 -7.50 15.45
CA ALA A 223 15.29 -6.06 15.29
C ALA A 223 16.71 -5.52 15.03
N GLU A 224 16.87 -4.75 13.97
CA GLU A 224 18.13 -4.10 13.60
C GLU A 224 17.89 -2.57 13.54
N HIS A 225 18.61 -1.80 14.36
CA HIS A 225 18.47 -0.33 14.42
C HIS A 225 19.38 0.36 13.39
N PHE A 226 18.86 1.40 12.74
CA PHE A 226 19.56 2.20 11.74
C PHE A 226 19.24 3.68 11.93
N THR A 227 20.24 4.51 11.67
CA THR A 227 20.05 5.94 11.37
C THR A 227 20.05 6.10 9.86
N THR A 228 18.97 6.66 9.29
CA THR A 228 18.86 6.88 7.83
C THR A 228 19.86 7.94 7.35
N ARG A 229 20.18 7.90 6.06
CA ARG A 229 21.07 8.91 5.46
C ARG A 229 20.28 10.11 5.00
N ARG A 230 20.87 11.30 5.14
CA ARG A 230 20.33 12.51 4.52
C ARG A 230 20.43 12.42 3.00
N ALA A 231 19.37 12.72 2.28
CA ALA A 231 19.40 12.86 0.83
C ALA A 231 20.33 14.01 0.41
N SER A 232 21.22 13.75 -0.55
CA SER A 232 22.08 14.77 -1.13
C SER A 232 21.21 15.78 -1.89
N ARG A 233 21.30 17.07 -1.55
CA ARG A 233 20.64 18.14 -2.33
C ARG A 233 21.31 18.21 -3.71
N HIS A 234 20.57 17.93 -4.78
CA HIS A 234 20.96 18.19 -6.17
C HIS A 234 20.41 19.52 -6.64
#